data_AF-A0A4Y2JHD8-F1
#
_entry.id   AF-A0A4Y2JHD8-F1
#
_cell.length_a   1.000
_cell.length_b   1.000
_cell.length_c   1.000
_cell.angle_alpha   90.00
_cell.angle_beta   90.00
_cell.angle_gamma   90.00
#
_symmetry.space_group_name_H-M   'P 1'
#
loop_
_entity.id
_entity.type
_entity.pdbx_description
1 polymer ?
#
loop_
_entity_poly.entity_id
_entity_poly.type
_entity_poly.pdbx_seq_one_letter_code
_entity_poly.pdbx_strand_id
1 'polypeptide(L)'
;VAQDNTLYAENGSAIKCYGTEKINLDLWLRRKFSWCFIVADISHPIIGNDFLEKLELLIDIKNRRLIDSLAFFSAKGVKAPGNALGLTLISNQSPFHTILSKFRKLFTPMSADVDAPHNVEHCIETKSPPVFSKARRLNPDKLKFLKQEFQTLMEQGIIRQSQSAFASPIHFVKKPNGNW
;
A
#
# COMPACT_ATOMS: atom_id res chain seq x y z
N VAL A 1 -8.84 30.62 -29.31
CA VAL A 1 -8.90 29.26 -29.89
C VAL A 1 -9.36 28.35 -28.76
N ALA A 2 -10.59 27.85 -28.82
CA ALA A 2 -11.09 26.92 -27.82
C ALA A 2 -10.27 25.63 -27.95
N GLN A 3 -9.47 25.31 -26.94
CA GLN A 3 -8.88 23.99 -26.83
C GLN A 3 -10.03 23.02 -26.55
N ASP A 4 -10.28 22.11 -27.47
CA ASP A 4 -11.19 20.97 -27.31
C ASP A 4 -10.60 20.00 -26.27
N ASN A 5 -10.62 20.41 -24.99
CA ASN A 5 -10.16 19.60 -23.88
C ASN A 5 -11.25 18.57 -23.52
N THR A 6 -11.38 17.55 -24.36
CA THR A 6 -12.15 16.35 -24.01
C THR A 6 -11.41 15.62 -22.91
N LEU A 7 -12.03 15.51 -21.73
CA LEU A 7 -11.51 14.72 -20.62
C LEU A 7 -11.98 13.27 -20.76
N TYR A 8 -11.17 12.32 -20.30
CA TYR A 8 -11.49 10.90 -20.31
C TYR A 8 -11.38 10.35 -18.89
N ALA A 9 -12.36 9.53 -18.49
CA ALA A 9 -12.30 8.78 -17.24
C ALA A 9 -11.37 7.58 -17.34
N GLU A 10 -11.00 6.99 -16.19
CA GLU A 10 -10.14 5.79 -16.10
C GLU A 10 -10.68 4.59 -16.90
N ASN A 11 -12.01 4.50 -17.09
CA ASN A 11 -12.64 3.45 -17.90
C ASN A 11 -12.67 3.77 -19.41
N GLY A 12 -12.04 4.87 -19.84
CA GLY A 12 -11.99 5.34 -21.23
C GLY A 12 -13.22 6.10 -21.71
N SER A 13 -14.26 6.28 -20.88
CA SER A 13 -15.44 7.06 -21.31
C SER A 13 -15.12 8.55 -21.35
N ALA A 14 -15.59 9.24 -22.40
CA ALA A 14 -15.48 10.69 -22.50
C ALA A 14 -16.35 11.37 -21.43
N ILE A 15 -15.79 12.39 -20.78
CA ILE A 15 -16.46 13.24 -19.81
C ILE A 15 -16.92 14.50 -20.54
N LYS A 16 -18.20 14.85 -20.40
CA LYS A 16 -18.73 16.08 -21.00
C LYS A 16 -18.12 17.29 -20.32
N CYS A 17 -17.54 18.19 -21.11
CA CYS A 17 -17.00 19.48 -20.65
C CYS A 17 -17.87 20.62 -21.19
N TYR A 18 -18.11 21.64 -20.36
CA TYR A 18 -18.98 22.78 -20.66
C TYR A 18 -18.20 24.10 -20.84
N GLY A 19 -16.87 24.04 -20.79
CA GLY A 19 -15.97 25.18 -20.91
C GLY A 19 -15.04 25.32 -19.71
N THR A 20 -14.52 26.52 -19.51
CA THR A 20 -13.64 26.84 -18.39
C THR A 20 -14.16 28.03 -17.58
N GLU A 21 -13.92 28.00 -16.28
CA GLU A 21 -14.33 29.05 -15.35
C GLU A 21 -13.19 29.42 -14.40
N LYS A 22 -12.96 30.72 -14.20
CA LYS A 22 -11.93 31.21 -13.27
C LYS A 22 -12.51 31.29 -11.85
N ILE A 23 -12.02 30.45 -10.96
CA ILE A 23 -12.48 30.37 -9.57
C ILE A 23 -11.33 30.76 -8.63
N ASN A 24 -11.67 31.48 -7.55
CA ASN A 24 -10.75 31.72 -6.44
C ASN A 24 -11.06 30.73 -5.32
N LEU A 25 -10.21 29.72 -5.18
CA LEU A 25 -10.35 28.68 -4.18
C LEU A 25 -9.74 29.13 -2.85
N ASP A 26 -10.48 28.96 -1.76
CA ASP A 26 -9.96 29.09 -0.41
C ASP A 26 -9.70 27.70 0.16
N LEU A 27 -8.42 27.40 0.34
CA LEU A 27 -7.94 26.13 0.89
C LEU A 27 -7.56 26.25 2.37
N TRP A 28 -7.91 27.36 3.03
CA TRP A 28 -7.54 27.66 4.43
C TRP A 28 -6.04 27.80 4.66
N LEU A 29 -5.28 28.10 3.61
CA LEU A 29 -3.82 28.30 3.64
C LEU A 29 -3.42 29.78 3.69
N ARG A 30 -4.35 30.66 4.13
CA ARG A 30 -4.16 32.11 4.31
C ARG A 30 -3.75 32.88 3.05
N ARG A 31 -3.96 32.31 1.86
CA ARG A 31 -3.91 33.01 0.57
C ARG A 31 -4.96 32.48 -0.39
N LYS A 32 -5.29 33.29 -1.40
CA LYS A 32 -6.26 32.96 -2.44
C LYS A 32 -5.58 32.21 -3.57
N PHE A 33 -6.20 31.12 -4.03
CA PHE A 33 -5.72 30.32 -5.15
C PHE A 33 -6.62 30.56 -6.36
N SER A 34 -6.19 31.43 -7.28
CA SER A 34 -6.94 31.76 -8.49
C SER A 34 -6.56 30.83 -9.63
N TRP A 35 -7.52 30.08 -10.17
CA TRP A 35 -7.26 29.11 -11.23
C TRP A 35 -8.40 29.04 -12.24
N CYS A 36 -8.07 28.68 -13.48
CA CYS A 36 -9.05 28.44 -14.55
C CYS A 36 -9.38 26.95 -14.58
N PHE A 37 -10.53 26.56 -14.03
CA PHE A 37 -10.97 25.17 -13.95
C PHE A 37 -11.78 24.78 -15.18
N ILE A 38 -11.77 23.50 -15.51
CA ILE A 38 -12.67 22.93 -16.53
C ILE A 38 -13.99 22.59 -15.85
N VAL A 39 -15.10 23.10 -16.39
CA VAL A 39 -16.44 22.74 -15.94
C VAL A 39 -16.82 21.43 -16.62
N ALA A 40 -16.89 20.34 -15.85
CA ALA A 40 -17.11 19.00 -16.37
C ALA A 40 -18.27 18.29 -15.66
N ASP A 41 -18.93 17.37 -16.37
CA ASP A 41 -20.01 16.52 -15.85
C ASP A 41 -19.44 15.39 -14.97
N ILE A 42 -19.05 15.74 -13.74
CA ILE A 42 -18.48 14.83 -12.74
C ILE A 42 -19.19 14.97 -11.39
N SER A 43 -19.28 13.86 -10.65
CA SER A 43 -19.97 13.84 -9.34
C SER A 43 -19.17 14.50 -8.22
N HIS A 44 -17.84 14.49 -8.30
CA HIS A 44 -16.94 15.02 -7.29
C HIS A 44 -15.89 15.92 -7.95
N PRO A 45 -15.73 17.18 -7.50
CA PRO A 45 -14.67 18.05 -7.99
C PRO A 45 -13.28 17.48 -7.67
N ILE A 46 -12.36 17.61 -8.63
CA ILE A 46 -10.99 17.09 -8.52
C ILE A 46 -10.02 18.25 -8.69
N ILE A 47 -8.97 18.26 -7.86
CA ILE A 47 -7.81 19.15 -8.05
C ILE A 47 -6.73 18.33 -8.75
N GLY A 48 -6.32 18.79 -9.93
CA GLY A 48 -5.26 18.16 -10.71
C GLY A 48 -3.87 18.45 -10.15
N ASN A 49 -2.90 17.64 -10.59
CA ASN A 49 -1.50 17.85 -10.24
C ASN A 49 -0.94 19.16 -10.80
N ASP A 50 -1.47 19.63 -11.93
CA ASP A 50 -1.14 20.91 -12.56
C ASP A 50 -1.42 22.12 -11.65
N PHE A 51 -2.56 22.11 -10.94
CA PHE A 51 -2.89 23.12 -9.94
C PHE A 51 -1.92 23.06 -8.76
N LEU A 52 -1.61 21.86 -8.27
CA LEU A 52 -0.72 21.67 -7.11
C LEU A 52 0.71 22.10 -7.42
N GLU A 53 1.22 21.72 -8.59
CA GLU A 53 2.57 22.08 -9.05
C GLU A 53 2.70 23.60 -9.19
N LYS A 54 1.79 24.24 -9.92
CA LYS A 54 1.89 25.67 -10.22
C LYS A 54 1.67 26.57 -9.00
N LEU A 55 0.95 26.10 -7.98
CA LEU A 55 0.69 26.86 -6.75
C LEU A 55 1.60 26.43 -5.59
N GLU A 56 2.53 25.52 -5.85
CA GLU A 56 3.48 24.93 -4.90
C GLU A 56 2.80 24.37 -3.64
N LEU A 57 1.87 23.45 -3.87
CA LEU A 57 1.12 22.75 -2.83
C LEU A 57 1.60 21.31 -2.71
N LEU A 58 1.94 20.90 -1.49
CA LEU A 58 2.42 19.55 -1.16
C LEU A 58 1.34 18.76 -0.43
N ILE A 59 1.08 17.53 -0.87
CA ILE A 59 0.15 16.61 -0.20
C ILE A 59 0.91 15.76 0.81
N ASP A 60 0.59 15.88 2.09
CA ASP A 60 1.06 15.00 3.15
C ASP A 60 -0.04 13.99 3.52
N ILE A 61 0.02 12.83 2.87
CA ILE A 61 -0.96 11.75 3.03
C ILE A 61 -0.94 11.18 4.45
N LYS A 62 0.25 11.02 5.04
CA LYS A 62 0.44 10.41 6.36
C LYS A 62 -0.28 11.22 7.43
N ASN A 63 -0.13 12.55 7.40
CA ASN A 63 -0.74 13.45 8.37
C ASN A 63 -2.09 14.03 7.90
N ARG A 64 -2.57 13.62 6.71
CA ARG A 64 -3.81 14.08 6.08
C ARG A 64 -3.88 15.60 6.02
N ARG A 65 -2.88 16.24 5.42
CA ARG A 65 -2.82 17.70 5.29
C ARG A 65 -2.31 18.11 3.92
N LEU A 66 -2.76 19.27 3.48
CA LEU A 66 -2.20 20.00 2.35
C LEU A 66 -1.27 21.07 2.91
N ILE A 67 -0.07 21.17 2.37
CA ILE A 67 0.97 22.10 2.83
C ILE A 67 1.25 23.09 1.70
N ASP A 68 1.31 24.36 2.05
CA ASP A 68 1.79 25.42 1.18
C ASP A 68 3.31 25.52 1.33
N SER A 69 4.10 25.21 0.30
CA SER A 69 5.56 25.28 0.43
C SER A 69 6.11 26.71 0.43
N LEU A 70 5.33 27.68 -0.08
CA LEU A 70 5.74 29.09 -0.09
C LEU A 70 5.49 29.75 1.26
N ALA A 71 4.31 29.52 1.83
CA ALA A 71 3.89 30.18 3.07
C ALA A 71 4.07 29.30 4.32
N PHE A 72 4.45 28.02 4.15
CA PHE A 72 4.60 27.01 5.20
C PHE A 72 3.34 26.79 6.07
N PHE A 73 2.17 27.26 5.61
CA PHE A 73 0.89 26.95 6.24
C PHE A 73 0.43 25.55 5.83
N SER A 74 -0.37 24.92 6.69
CA SER A 74 -0.97 23.63 6.37
C SER A 74 -2.46 23.63 6.70
N ALA A 75 -3.25 23.03 5.83
CA ALA A 75 -4.67 22.81 6.00
C ALA A 75 -4.93 21.32 6.20
N LYS A 76 -5.71 20.97 7.22
CA LYS A 76 -6.06 19.57 7.50
C LYS A 76 -7.10 19.10 6.49
N GLY A 77 -6.80 18.01 5.81
CA GLY A 77 -7.73 17.31 4.93
C GLY A 77 -8.64 16.37 5.74
N VAL A 78 -9.88 16.23 5.27
CA VAL A 78 -10.83 15.21 5.74
C VAL A 78 -11.00 14.19 4.63
N LYS A 79 -11.21 12.92 4.98
CA LYS A 79 -11.56 11.91 3.98
C LYS A 79 -12.96 12.22 3.45
N ALA A 80 -13.08 12.45 2.15
CA ALA A 80 -14.38 12.60 1.51
C ALA A 80 -15.18 11.30 1.64
N PRO A 81 -16.51 11.37 1.93
CA PRO A 81 -17.37 10.20 1.87
C PRO A 81 -17.52 9.78 0.41
N GLY A 82 -16.92 8.65 0.05
CA GLY A 82 -16.98 8.10 -1.29
C GLY A 82 -16.15 6.83 -1.41
N ASN A 83 -16.51 5.96 -2.35
CA ASN A 83 -15.65 4.83 -2.69
C ASN A 83 -14.39 5.41 -3.34
N ALA A 84 -13.26 5.35 -2.62
CA ALA A 84 -11.98 5.63 -3.24
C ALA A 84 -11.86 4.73 -4.48
N LEU A 85 -11.56 5.33 -5.63
CA LEU A 85 -11.06 4.62 -6.81
C LEU A 85 -9.64 4.13 -6.48
N GLY A 86 -9.53 3.29 -5.45
CA GLY A 86 -8.28 2.68 -5.07
C GLY A 86 -7.85 1.72 -6.17
N LEU A 87 -6.54 1.60 -6.38
CA LEU A 87 -5.97 0.49 -7.12
C LEU A 87 -6.55 -0.81 -6.52
N THR A 88 -7.39 -1.47 -7.30
CA THR A 88 -8.02 -2.71 -6.90
C THR A 88 -7.37 -3.79 -7.74
N LEU A 89 -6.84 -4.84 -7.09
CA LEU A 89 -6.22 -5.99 -7.76
C LEU A 89 -7.21 -6.74 -8.67
N ILE A 90 -8.50 -6.40 -8.57
CA ILE A 90 -9.63 -7.13 -9.14
C ILE A 90 -10.23 -6.29 -10.26
N SER A 91 -9.90 -6.60 -11.51
CA SER A 91 -10.54 -5.96 -12.66
C SER A 91 -12.07 -6.09 -12.58
N ASN A 92 -12.78 -4.97 -12.78
CA ASN A 92 -14.25 -4.95 -12.88
C ASN A 92 -14.77 -5.69 -14.11
N GLN A 93 -13.91 -5.94 -15.10
CA GLN A 93 -14.23 -6.66 -16.33
C GLN A 93 -13.97 -8.17 -16.23
N SER A 94 -13.40 -8.63 -15.10
CA SER A 94 -13.15 -10.06 -14.90
C SER A 94 -14.47 -10.80 -14.60
N PRO A 95 -14.72 -11.99 -15.18
CA PRO A 95 -15.85 -12.82 -14.79
C PRO A 95 -15.77 -13.24 -13.31
N PHE A 96 -14.60 -13.11 -12.68
CA PHE A 96 -14.35 -13.42 -11.28
C PHE A 96 -14.48 -12.20 -10.35
N HIS A 97 -14.88 -11.03 -10.85
CA HIS A 97 -14.95 -9.81 -10.05
C HIS A 97 -15.80 -10.01 -8.78
N THR A 98 -16.98 -10.62 -8.92
CA THR A 98 -17.90 -10.86 -7.80
C THR A 98 -17.28 -11.71 -6.70
N ILE A 99 -16.62 -12.82 -7.07
CA ILE A 99 -16.05 -13.75 -6.09
C ILE A 99 -14.81 -13.17 -5.41
N LEU A 100 -13.93 -12.50 -6.19
CA LEU A 100 -12.72 -11.89 -5.67
C LEU A 100 -13.05 -10.72 -4.73
N SER A 101 -14.06 -9.91 -5.08
CA SER A 101 -14.52 -8.80 -4.23
C SER A 101 -15.15 -9.32 -2.93
N LYS A 102 -15.91 -10.42 -2.99
CA LYS A 102 -16.49 -11.07 -1.80
C LYS A 102 -15.42 -11.58 -0.82
N PHE A 103 -14.30 -12.10 -1.33
CA PHE A 103 -13.24 -12.71 -0.53
C PHE A 103 -11.93 -11.92 -0.53
N ARG A 104 -12.00 -10.58 -0.58
CA ARG A 104 -10.82 -9.70 -0.64
C ARG A 104 -9.80 -9.93 0.48
N LYS A 105 -10.27 -10.29 1.68
CA LYS A 105 -9.41 -10.57 2.85
C LYS A 105 -8.42 -11.72 2.59
N LEU A 106 -8.75 -12.70 1.75
CA LEU A 106 -7.87 -13.82 1.43
C LEU A 106 -6.65 -13.42 0.60
N PHE A 107 -6.72 -12.29 -0.12
CA PHE A 107 -5.63 -11.76 -0.94
C PHE A 107 -4.80 -10.70 -0.22
N THR A 108 -5.14 -10.40 1.04
CA THR A 108 -4.32 -9.51 1.86
C THR A 108 -3.11 -10.31 2.35
N PRO A 109 -1.87 -9.89 2.09
CA PRO A 109 -0.70 -10.61 2.57
C PRO A 109 -0.80 -10.72 4.09
N MET A 110 -0.65 -11.95 4.59
CA MET A 110 -0.81 -12.28 6.01
C MET A 110 0.25 -11.50 6.81
N SER A 111 -0.19 -10.57 7.65
CA SER A 111 0.67 -9.97 8.67
C SER A 111 0.82 -10.95 9.82
N ALA A 112 2.02 -11.03 10.42
CA ALA A 112 2.33 -11.83 11.60
C ALA A 112 1.25 -11.82 12.68
N ASP A 113 0.66 -10.65 12.89
CA ASP A 113 -0.21 -10.30 14.01
C ASP A 113 -1.68 -10.68 13.78
N VAL A 114 -1.98 -11.51 12.78
CA VAL A 114 -3.35 -12.02 12.63
C VAL A 114 -3.54 -13.17 13.60
N ASP A 115 -4.17 -12.89 14.74
CA ASP A 115 -4.76 -13.92 15.60
C ASP A 115 -5.60 -14.86 14.73
N ALA A 116 -5.25 -16.14 14.72
CA ALA A 116 -6.07 -17.14 14.04
C ALA A 116 -7.48 -17.08 14.66
N PRO A 117 -8.55 -17.11 13.85
CA PRO A 117 -9.92 -16.99 14.36
C PRO A 117 -10.36 -18.20 15.19
N HIS A 118 -9.50 -19.21 15.35
CA HIS A 118 -9.74 -20.43 16.08
C HIS A 118 -8.65 -20.64 17.15
N ASN A 119 -9.04 -21.24 18.26
CA ASN A 119 -8.13 -21.58 19.36
C ASN A 119 -7.44 -22.95 19.17
N VAL A 120 -7.19 -23.36 17.93
CA VAL A 120 -6.51 -24.60 17.60
C VAL A 120 -5.04 -24.28 17.35
N GLU A 121 -4.17 -24.80 18.21
CA GLU A 121 -2.72 -24.67 18.11
C GLU A 121 -2.08 -26.00 17.69
N HIS A 122 -0.99 -25.93 16.92
CA HIS A 122 -0.18 -27.10 16.61
C HIS A 122 0.75 -27.43 17.78
N CYS A 123 0.44 -28.51 18.51
CA CYS A 123 1.27 -29.02 19.60
C CYS A 123 2.12 -30.20 19.12
N ILE A 124 3.42 -30.18 19.43
CA ILE A 124 4.32 -31.32 19.22
C ILE A 124 4.58 -31.96 20.57
N GLU A 125 3.97 -33.12 20.82
CA GLU A 125 4.22 -33.89 22.04
C GLU A 125 5.61 -34.53 21.99
N THR A 126 6.45 -34.21 22.98
CA THR A 126 7.78 -34.80 23.12
C THR A 126 7.78 -35.81 24.27
N LYS A 127 8.24 -37.04 24.02
CA LYS A 127 8.33 -38.12 25.03
C LYS A 127 9.75 -38.38 25.51
N SER A 128 10.74 -37.73 24.90
CA SER A 128 12.17 -37.96 25.13
C SER A 128 12.89 -36.68 25.56
N PRO A 129 14.11 -36.78 26.12
CA PRO A 129 14.94 -35.62 26.42
C PRO A 129 15.24 -34.75 25.17
N PRO A 130 15.59 -33.46 25.36
CA PRO A 130 15.94 -32.57 24.27
C PRO A 130 17.12 -33.05 23.42
N VAL A 131 17.00 -32.89 22.10
CA VAL A 131 18.08 -33.18 21.15
C VAL A 131 18.68 -31.87 20.65
N PHE A 132 19.99 -31.72 20.85
CA PHE A 132 20.74 -30.56 20.41
C PHE A 132 21.75 -30.91 19.32
N SER A 133 21.76 -30.12 18.26
CA SER A 133 22.77 -30.18 17.20
C SER A 133 23.40 -28.81 16.98
N LYS A 134 24.73 -28.76 16.89
CA LYS A 134 25.47 -27.52 16.62
C LYS A 134 25.21 -27.03 15.20
N ALA A 135 25.14 -25.70 15.03
CA ALA A 135 25.05 -25.06 13.72
C ALA A 135 26.19 -25.48 12.79
N ARG A 136 25.85 -25.74 11.53
CA ARG A 136 26.81 -26.15 10.48
C ARG A 136 27.51 -24.91 9.91
N ARG A 137 28.77 -25.05 9.52
CA ARG A 137 29.50 -23.98 8.81
C ARG A 137 28.85 -23.74 7.44
N LEU A 138 28.62 -22.47 7.12
CA LEU A 138 28.08 -22.02 5.85
C LEU A 138 29.16 -21.21 5.12
N ASN A 139 29.15 -21.25 3.79
CA ASN A 139 29.94 -20.31 3.01
C ASN A 139 29.35 -18.88 3.12
N PRO A 140 30.12 -17.84 2.78
CA PRO A 140 29.69 -16.44 2.97
C PRO A 140 28.35 -16.12 2.32
N ASP A 141 28.08 -16.62 1.11
CA ASP A 141 26.85 -16.33 0.38
C ASP A 141 25.60 -16.89 1.06
N LYS A 142 25.65 -18.18 1.48
CA LYS A 142 24.54 -18.80 2.22
C LYS A 142 24.34 -18.15 3.57
N LEU A 143 25.42 -17.77 4.25
CA LEU A 143 25.32 -17.08 5.54
C LEU A 143 24.66 -15.70 5.39
N LYS A 144 25.02 -14.94 4.35
CA LYS A 144 24.40 -13.64 4.04
C LYS A 144 22.90 -13.80 3.76
N PHE A 145 22.56 -14.74 2.88
CA PHE A 145 21.15 -15.06 2.57
C PHE A 145 20.38 -15.47 3.83
N LEU A 146 20.92 -16.39 4.65
CA LEU A 146 20.28 -16.87 5.87
C LEU A 146 19.94 -15.72 6.84
N LYS A 147 20.90 -14.81 7.05
CA LYS A 147 20.72 -13.67 7.96
C LYS A 147 19.62 -12.73 7.49
N GLN A 148 19.56 -12.46 6.19
CA GLN A 148 18.53 -11.63 5.61
C GLN A 148 17.16 -12.28 5.73
N GLU A 149 17.05 -13.57 5.39
CA GLU A 149 15.80 -14.32 5.51
C GLU A 149 15.31 -14.36 6.97
N PHE A 150 16.21 -14.62 7.92
CA PHE A 150 15.87 -14.61 9.34
C PHE A 150 15.38 -13.26 9.82
N GLN A 151 16.00 -12.17 9.37
CA GLN A 151 15.55 -10.82 9.68
C GLN A 151 14.13 -10.58 9.15
N THR A 152 13.86 -10.95 7.90
CA THR A 152 12.53 -10.84 7.30
C THR A 152 11.49 -11.66 8.07
N LEU A 153 11.80 -12.91 8.43
CA LEU A 153 10.88 -13.77 9.19
C LEU A 153 10.63 -13.25 10.62
N MET A 154 11.61 -12.59 11.25
CA MET A 154 11.44 -11.92 12.54
C MET A 154 10.59 -10.66 12.43
N GLU A 155 10.80 -9.82 11.41
CA GLU A 155 9.98 -8.63 11.13
C GLU A 155 8.54 -9.00 10.78
N GLN A 156 8.36 -10.13 10.10
CA GLN A 156 7.06 -10.75 9.83
C GLN A 156 6.54 -11.57 11.02
N GLY A 157 7.16 -11.53 12.20
CA GLY A 157 6.75 -12.23 13.42
C GLY A 157 6.51 -13.75 13.30
N ILE A 158 6.99 -14.39 12.24
CA ILE A 158 6.87 -15.84 12.01
C ILE A 158 7.82 -16.61 12.94
N ILE A 159 9.01 -16.05 13.18
CA ILE A 159 10.00 -16.62 14.10
C ILE A 159 10.38 -15.62 15.19
N ARG A 160 10.88 -16.14 16.31
CA ARG A 160 11.44 -15.35 17.40
C ARG A 160 12.73 -15.99 17.91
N GLN A 161 13.58 -15.18 18.52
CA GLN A 161 14.72 -15.70 19.26
C GLN A 161 14.23 -16.55 20.44
N SER A 162 14.93 -17.64 20.72
CA SER A 162 14.61 -18.53 21.84
C SER A 162 15.89 -19.04 22.50
N GLN A 163 15.77 -19.44 23.76
CA GLN A 163 16.80 -20.15 24.51
C GLN A 163 16.37 -21.61 24.71
N SER A 164 16.14 -22.33 23.61
CA SER A 164 15.65 -23.71 23.63
C SER A 164 16.78 -24.71 23.91
N ALA A 165 16.47 -25.77 24.66
CA ALA A 165 17.34 -26.95 24.79
C ALA A 165 17.36 -27.83 23.53
N PHE A 166 16.38 -27.64 22.63
CA PHE A 166 16.31 -28.31 21.32
C PHE A 166 16.95 -27.44 20.24
N ALA A 167 17.76 -28.04 19.37
CA ALA A 167 18.30 -27.35 18.19
C ALA A 167 18.54 -28.32 17.04
N SER A 168 18.15 -27.93 15.83
CA SER A 168 18.38 -28.69 14.60
C SER A 168 19.15 -27.83 13.58
N PRO A 169 20.06 -28.41 12.78
CA PRO A 169 20.85 -27.65 11.82
C PRO A 169 20.00 -27.29 10.59
N ILE A 170 20.31 -26.14 9.98
CA ILE A 170 19.67 -25.68 8.75
C ILE A 170 20.39 -26.25 7.54
N HIS A 171 19.61 -26.70 6.56
CA HIS A 171 20.09 -27.24 5.30
C HIS A 171 19.57 -26.39 4.13
N PHE A 172 20.46 -26.05 3.19
CA PHE A 172 20.15 -25.26 2.00
C PHE A 172 19.99 -26.17 0.78
N VAL A 173 18.92 -25.98 0.02
CA VAL A 173 18.62 -26.71 -1.22
C VAL A 173 18.46 -25.71 -2.35
N LYS A 174 19.16 -25.87 -3.47
CA LYS A 174 18.98 -24.96 -4.61
C LYS A 174 17.60 -25.15 -5.22
N LYS A 175 16.85 -24.06 -5.37
CA LYS A 175 15.57 -24.01 -6.07
C LYS A 175 15.79 -23.68 -7.56
N PRO A 176 14.84 -24.02 -8.44
CA PRO A 176 14.94 -23.74 -9.88
C PRO A 176 15.09 -22.26 -10.25
N ASN A 177 14.61 -21.35 -9.40
CA ASN A 177 14.73 -19.90 -9.58
C ASN A 177 16.13 -19.33 -9.27
N GLY A 178 17.12 -20.19 -9.00
CA GLY A 178 18.49 -19.80 -8.68
C GLY A 178 18.73 -19.42 -7.22
N ASN A 179 17.67 -19.31 -6.42
CA ASN A 179 17.77 -19.11 -4.98
C ASN A 179 17.94 -20.45 -4.24
N TRP A 180 18.15 -20.38 -2.93
CA TRP A 180 18.09 -21.54 -2.03
C TRP A 180 16.69 -21.69 -1.39
#